data_AF-A0A1Q3PKI9-F1
#
_entry.id   AF-A0A1Q3PKI9-F1
#
_cell.length_a   1.000
_cell.length_b   1.000
_cell.length_c   1.000
_cell.angle_alpha   90.00
_cell.angle_beta   90.00
_cell.angle_gamma   90.00
#
_symmetry.space_group_name_H-M   'P 1'
#
loop_
_entity.id
_entity.type
_entity.pdbx_description
1 polymer ?
#
loop_
_entity_poly.entity_id
_entity_poly.type
_entity_poly.pdbx_seq_one_letter_code
_entity_poly.pdbx_strand_id
1 'polypeptide(L)'
;MADHTPSVSDQRKKEVTALLKSIETGDPAPIGYINPDKYIQHNLGAADGLAGFGALLQQLPANSAKVNTVRVFQDGDYVFTHTDYNFFGPKFGFDVFRYENGKIVEHWDNLQEKSTTPNPSGQTMIDGPTQVSDLAKTEANKSLVSGFVTDILVNGDMTKLQGYFNGDSYIQHNPQIGDGLSGLGAALEAMAKQGITMKYDKVHKVLGEGNFVLVLSEGTFGGKHTSFYDLFRVENEKIAEHWDTIETIPAQSEWKNNNGKF
;
A
#
# COMPACT_ATOMS: atom_id res chain seq x y z
N MET A 1 -2.50 17.28 35.47
CA MET A 1 -1.85 16.93 34.20
C MET A 1 -2.17 15.47 33.98
N ALA A 2 -2.98 15.15 32.97
CA ALA A 2 -3.32 13.76 32.68
C ALA A 2 -2.11 13.11 32.00
N ASP A 3 -1.56 12.09 32.63
CA ASP A 3 -0.53 11.22 32.10
C ASP A 3 -1.13 10.48 30.89
N HIS A 4 -0.85 10.97 29.69
CA HIS A 4 -1.37 10.41 28.44
C HIS A 4 -0.42 9.31 28.01
N THR A 5 -0.50 8.14 28.65
CA THR A 5 0.13 6.93 28.13
C THR A 5 -0.46 6.68 26.74
N PRO A 6 0.34 6.68 25.66
CA PRO A 6 -0.17 6.44 24.32
C PRO A 6 -0.94 5.13 24.29
N SER A 7 -2.07 5.08 23.58
CA SER A 7 -2.73 3.80 23.34
C SER A 7 -1.76 2.86 22.61
N VAL A 8 -1.90 1.54 22.79
CA VAL A 8 -1.06 0.56 22.06
C VAL A 8 -1.12 0.78 20.54
N SER A 9 -2.25 1.30 20.03
CA SER A 9 -2.42 1.72 18.63
C SER A 9 -1.50 2.87 18.23
N ASP A 10 -1.41 3.92 19.04
CA ASP A 10 -0.55 5.07 18.75
C ASP A 10 0.93 4.71 18.83
N GLN A 11 1.30 3.71 19.63
CA GLN A 11 2.69 3.30 19.77
C GLN A 11 3.21 2.56 18.53
N ARG A 12 2.52 1.53 18.03
CA ARG A 12 3.00 0.74 16.88
C ARG A 12 3.12 1.59 15.62
N LYS A 13 2.19 2.53 15.39
CA LYS A 13 2.27 3.49 14.29
C LYS A 13 3.51 4.38 14.38
N LYS A 14 3.86 4.85 15.59
CA LYS A 14 5.09 5.63 15.84
C LYS A 14 6.33 4.78 15.61
N GLU A 15 6.34 3.54 16.08
CA GLU A 15 7.46 2.60 15.88
C GLU A 15 7.71 2.33 14.40
N VAL A 16 6.68 2.03 13.62
CA VAL A 16 6.80 1.84 12.16
C VAL A 16 7.24 3.12 11.46
N THR A 17 6.67 4.28 11.82
CA THR A 17 7.07 5.56 11.23
C THR A 17 8.55 5.85 11.52
N ALA A 18 9.01 5.61 12.76
CA ALA A 18 10.40 5.77 13.14
C ALA A 18 11.31 4.76 12.42
N LEU A 19 10.86 3.50 12.28
CA LEU A 19 11.59 2.47 11.55
C LEU A 19 11.80 2.87 10.08
N LEU A 20 10.75 3.27 9.38
CA LEU A 20 10.87 3.75 8.01
C LEU A 20 11.76 4.99 7.94
N LYS A 21 11.59 5.95 8.86
CA LYS A 21 12.41 7.17 8.88
C LYS A 21 13.90 6.88 9.12
N SER A 22 14.22 5.79 9.81
CA SER A 22 15.62 5.38 10.05
C SER A 22 16.41 5.09 8.77
N ILE A 23 15.73 4.74 7.67
CA ILE A 23 16.36 4.56 6.36
C ILE A 23 16.99 5.88 5.88
N GLU A 24 16.34 7.02 6.13
CA GLU A 24 16.90 8.34 5.82
C GLU A 24 17.90 8.81 6.88
N THR A 25 17.59 8.63 8.17
CA THR A 25 18.39 9.25 9.25
C THR A 25 19.61 8.43 9.67
N GLY A 26 19.62 7.12 9.35
CA GLY A 26 20.62 6.17 9.85
C GLY A 26 20.50 5.88 11.35
N ASP A 27 19.40 6.28 12.00
CA ASP A 27 19.19 6.01 13.44
C ASP A 27 19.03 4.50 13.69
N PRO A 28 19.89 3.85 14.48
CA PRO A 28 19.78 2.42 14.72
C PRO A 28 18.68 2.07 15.74
N ALA A 29 18.16 3.02 16.52
CA ALA A 29 17.23 2.72 17.60
C ALA A 29 15.96 1.97 17.15
N PRO A 30 15.32 2.32 16.02
CA PRO A 30 14.14 1.61 15.53
C PRO A 30 14.35 0.16 15.11
N ILE A 31 15.60 -0.27 14.87
CA ILE A 31 15.93 -1.69 14.65
C ILE A 31 15.49 -2.52 15.86
N GLY A 32 15.52 -1.94 17.06
CA GLY A 32 15.05 -2.58 18.27
C GLY A 32 13.55 -2.93 18.27
N TYR A 33 12.75 -2.41 17.34
CA TYR A 33 11.33 -2.80 17.19
C TYR A 33 11.14 -4.12 16.45
N ILE A 34 12.17 -4.58 15.73
CA ILE A 34 12.13 -5.84 14.97
C ILE A 34 12.56 -7.00 15.86
N ASN A 35 11.91 -8.14 15.71
CA ASN A 35 12.37 -9.39 16.31
C ASN A 35 13.56 -9.93 15.50
N PRO A 36 14.78 -9.99 16.06
CA PRO A 36 15.97 -10.39 15.31
C PRO A 36 15.94 -11.87 14.90
N ASP A 37 15.21 -12.72 15.64
CA ASP A 37 15.15 -14.16 15.43
C ASP A 37 13.99 -14.59 14.53
N LYS A 38 13.03 -13.68 14.28
CA LYS A 38 11.81 -13.96 13.53
C LYS A 38 11.37 -12.70 12.77
N TYR A 39 12.07 -12.40 11.68
CA TYR A 39 11.69 -11.33 10.75
C TYR A 39 11.58 -11.89 9.33
N ILE A 40 10.35 -12.14 8.90
CA ILE A 40 10.04 -12.68 7.57
C ILE A 40 9.93 -11.52 6.58
N GLN A 41 10.64 -11.61 5.46
CA GLN A 41 10.68 -10.56 4.45
C GLN A 41 10.01 -11.00 3.14
N HIS A 42 9.04 -10.21 2.67
CA HIS A 42 8.35 -10.41 1.39
C HIS A 42 8.80 -9.49 0.27
N ASN A 43 9.62 -8.46 0.56
CA ASN A 43 10.33 -7.69 -0.47
C ASN A 43 11.29 -8.64 -1.22
N LEU A 44 10.97 -8.95 -2.48
CA LEU A 44 11.69 -9.93 -3.29
C LEU A 44 13.13 -9.49 -3.64
N GLY A 45 13.46 -8.21 -3.50
CA GLY A 45 14.80 -7.65 -3.64
C GLY A 45 15.63 -7.71 -2.36
N ALA A 46 15.04 -8.05 -1.21
CA ALA A 46 15.71 -8.20 0.07
C ALA A 46 15.91 -9.68 0.42
N ALA A 47 17.09 -10.02 0.92
CA ALA A 47 17.27 -11.32 1.57
C ALA A 47 16.44 -11.39 2.85
N ASP A 48 16.12 -12.61 3.28
CA ASP A 48 15.26 -12.81 4.45
C ASP A 48 15.95 -12.41 5.76
N GLY A 49 15.16 -12.21 6.81
CA GLY A 49 15.67 -11.87 8.14
C GLY A 49 16.12 -10.42 8.28
N LEU A 50 16.33 -10.00 9.52
CA LEU A 50 16.82 -8.65 9.84
C LEU A 50 18.18 -8.38 9.18
N ALA A 51 19.03 -9.41 9.08
CA ALA A 51 20.31 -9.32 8.41
C ALA A 51 20.17 -9.02 6.91
N GLY A 52 19.22 -9.68 6.22
CA GLY A 52 18.98 -9.45 4.80
C GLY A 52 18.43 -8.06 4.50
N PHE A 53 17.51 -7.58 5.35
CA PHE A 53 17.04 -6.19 5.30
C PHE A 53 18.19 -5.18 5.53
N GLY A 54 19.00 -5.39 6.56
CA GLY A 54 20.17 -4.54 6.83
C GLY A 54 21.17 -4.51 5.69
N ALA A 55 21.42 -5.66 5.04
CA ALA A 55 22.31 -5.75 3.88
C ALA A 55 21.78 -4.99 2.65
N LEU A 56 20.46 -4.94 2.44
CA LEU A 56 19.86 -4.11 1.41
C LEU A 56 20.08 -2.61 1.70
N LEU A 57 19.85 -2.18 2.94
CA LEU A 57 20.03 -0.77 3.32
C LEU A 57 21.48 -0.29 3.20
N GLN A 58 22.46 -1.17 3.45
CA GLN A 58 23.89 -0.87 3.28
C GLN A 58 24.29 -0.58 1.82
N GLN A 59 23.47 -0.93 0.83
CA GLN A 59 23.71 -0.62 -0.57
C GLN A 59 23.38 0.84 -0.91
N LEU A 60 22.64 1.53 -0.05
CA LEU A 60 22.30 2.92 -0.26
C LEU A 60 23.53 3.81 -0.05
N PRO A 61 23.81 4.75 -0.97
CA PRO A 61 24.81 5.77 -0.72
C PRO A 61 24.47 6.55 0.55
N ALA A 62 25.50 6.88 1.34
CA ALA A 62 25.30 7.64 2.59
C ALA A 62 24.52 8.93 2.34
N ASN A 63 23.50 9.19 3.17
CA ASN A 63 22.63 10.38 3.12
C ASN A 63 21.85 10.57 1.80
N SER A 64 21.69 9.52 0.99
CA SER A 64 20.94 9.58 -0.27
C SER A 64 19.44 9.35 -0.11
N ALA A 65 19.03 8.60 0.92
CA ALA A 65 17.65 8.23 1.10
C ALA A 65 16.78 9.38 1.63
N LYS A 66 15.55 9.49 1.14
CA LYS A 66 14.48 10.30 1.74
C LYS A 66 13.26 9.46 2.03
N VAL A 67 12.66 9.71 3.19
CA VAL A 67 11.46 9.02 3.67
C VAL A 67 10.47 10.01 4.25
N ASN A 68 9.27 10.02 3.69
CA ASN A 68 8.13 10.76 4.18
C ASN A 68 6.90 9.85 4.26
N THR A 69 6.63 9.30 5.43
CA THR A 69 5.42 8.50 5.70
C THR A 69 4.21 9.43 5.73
N VAL A 70 3.40 9.38 4.67
CA VAL A 70 2.26 10.28 4.46
C VAL A 70 1.05 9.83 5.29
N ARG A 71 0.81 8.51 5.31
CA ARG A 71 -0.29 7.89 6.07
C ARG A 71 0.23 6.67 6.82
N VAL A 72 -0.31 6.45 8.01
CA VAL A 72 0.00 5.28 8.85
C VAL A 72 -1.26 4.82 9.54
N PHE A 73 -1.56 3.53 9.41
CA PHE A 73 -2.78 2.90 9.88
C PHE A 73 -2.50 1.62 10.64
N GLN A 74 -3.44 1.17 11.45
CA GLN A 74 -3.35 -0.08 12.18
C GLN A 74 -4.64 -0.90 12.08
N ASP A 75 -4.51 -2.20 11.78
CA ASP A 75 -5.58 -3.19 11.79
C ASP A 75 -5.13 -4.44 12.58
N GLY A 76 -5.61 -4.58 13.81
CA GLY A 76 -5.17 -5.63 14.73
C GLY A 76 -3.67 -5.63 14.95
N ASP A 77 -3.00 -6.70 14.52
CA ASP A 77 -1.55 -6.86 14.61
C ASP A 77 -0.78 -6.33 13.39
N TYR A 78 -1.45 -5.71 12.44
CA TYR A 78 -0.83 -5.11 11.28
C TYR A 78 -0.75 -3.60 11.40
N VAL A 79 0.38 -3.04 11.01
CA VAL A 79 0.52 -1.61 10.72
C VAL A 79 0.83 -1.48 9.24
N PHE A 80 0.15 -0.57 8.54
CA PHE A 80 0.40 -0.32 7.13
C PHE A 80 0.55 1.17 6.84
N THR A 81 1.45 1.49 5.92
CA THR A 81 1.86 2.86 5.61
C THR A 81 1.68 3.16 4.14
N HIS A 82 1.48 4.43 3.83
CA HIS A 82 1.64 4.99 2.50
C HIS A 82 2.81 5.97 2.57
N THR A 83 3.91 5.64 1.91
CA THR A 83 5.19 6.33 2.09
C THR A 83 5.74 6.88 0.78
N ASP A 84 6.14 8.15 0.80
CA ASP A 84 6.88 8.82 -0.27
C ASP A 84 8.38 8.62 -0.03
N TYR A 85 9.06 8.05 -1.01
CA TYR A 85 10.44 7.62 -0.93
C TYR A 85 11.32 8.28 -1.97
N ASN A 86 12.58 8.49 -1.61
CA ASN A 86 13.66 8.60 -2.57
C ASN A 86 14.79 7.70 -2.13
N PHE A 87 14.81 6.47 -2.61
CA PHE A 87 15.92 5.55 -2.44
C PHE A 87 15.99 4.71 -3.72
N PHE A 88 17.20 4.59 -4.30
CA PHE A 88 17.36 4.08 -5.66
C PHE A 88 16.44 4.78 -6.70
N GLY A 89 16.19 6.09 -6.49
CA GLY A 89 15.29 6.93 -7.29
C GLY A 89 13.98 7.29 -6.58
N PRO A 90 13.20 8.25 -7.13
CA PRO A 90 11.89 8.62 -6.60
C PRO A 90 10.90 7.46 -6.69
N LYS A 91 10.35 7.07 -5.55
CA LYS A 91 9.37 5.99 -5.43
C LYS A 91 8.28 6.41 -4.47
N PHE A 92 7.18 5.72 -4.51
CA PHE A 92 6.31 5.65 -3.36
C PHE A 92 5.79 4.23 -3.25
N GLY A 93 5.24 3.90 -2.10
CA GLY A 93 4.62 2.61 -1.94
C GLY A 93 3.90 2.43 -0.64
N PHE A 94 3.45 1.20 -0.48
CA PHE A 94 2.84 0.74 0.75
C PHE A 94 3.76 -0.25 1.44
N ASP A 95 3.90 -0.09 2.74
CA ASP A 95 4.57 -1.07 3.60
C ASP A 95 3.51 -1.66 4.54
N VAL A 96 3.62 -2.95 4.83
CA VAL A 96 2.79 -3.66 5.80
C VAL A 96 3.72 -4.38 6.76
N PHE A 97 3.51 -4.18 8.05
CA PHE A 97 4.27 -4.82 9.12
C PHE A 97 3.33 -5.61 10.02
N ARG A 98 3.66 -6.88 10.29
CA ARG A 98 2.93 -7.67 11.30
C ARG A 98 3.71 -7.69 12.62
N TYR A 99 2.97 -7.55 13.71
CA TYR A 99 3.47 -7.65 15.06
C TYR A 99 3.20 -9.01 15.68
N GLU A 100 4.10 -9.44 16.57
CA GLU A 100 3.91 -10.56 17.48
C GLU A 100 4.69 -10.26 18.76
N ASN A 101 4.05 -10.41 19.92
CA ASN A 101 4.66 -10.14 21.23
C ASN A 101 5.34 -8.77 21.34
N GLY A 102 4.74 -7.74 20.72
CA GLY A 102 5.24 -6.36 20.76
C GLY A 102 6.46 -6.09 19.87
N LYS A 103 6.82 -7.01 18.96
CA LYS A 103 7.87 -6.83 17.97
C LYS A 103 7.34 -7.02 16.56
N ILE A 104 7.94 -6.32 15.61
CA ILE A 104 7.73 -6.55 14.18
C ILE A 104 8.36 -7.89 13.81
N VAL A 105 7.59 -8.76 13.18
CA VAL A 105 8.04 -10.12 12.81
C VAL A 105 7.91 -10.42 11.32
N GLU A 106 7.27 -9.56 10.56
CA GLU A 106 7.04 -9.78 9.13
C GLU A 106 6.81 -8.45 8.43
N HIS A 107 7.27 -8.36 7.18
CA HIS A 107 7.16 -7.16 6.36
C HIS A 107 6.86 -7.50 4.91
N TRP A 108 5.92 -6.75 4.33
CA TRP A 108 5.62 -6.70 2.91
C TRP A 108 5.74 -5.25 2.43
N ASP A 109 6.16 -5.07 1.19
CA ASP A 109 6.05 -3.81 0.50
C ASP A 109 5.48 -3.98 -0.90
N ASN A 110 4.95 -2.89 -1.46
CA ASN A 110 4.70 -2.76 -2.88
C ASN A 110 5.12 -1.35 -3.32
N LEU A 111 6.08 -1.27 -4.24
CA LEU A 111 6.74 -0.03 -4.63
C LEU A 111 6.51 0.25 -6.11
N GLN A 112 6.28 1.51 -6.45
CA GLN A 112 6.30 1.97 -7.84
C GLN A 112 7.08 3.28 -7.99
N GLU A 113 7.51 3.55 -9.22
CA GLU A 113 8.16 4.82 -9.54
C GLU A 113 7.18 5.98 -9.35
N LYS A 114 7.68 7.05 -8.74
CA LYS A 114 6.86 8.24 -8.50
C LYS A 114 6.76 9.07 -9.78
N SER A 115 5.54 9.33 -10.23
CA SER A 115 5.29 10.23 -11.35
C SER A 115 5.80 11.65 -11.04
N THR A 116 6.44 12.28 -12.03
CA THR A 116 6.91 13.66 -11.94
C THR A 116 5.81 14.69 -12.22
N THR A 117 4.68 14.23 -12.77
CA THR A 117 3.51 15.06 -13.07
C THR A 117 2.26 14.50 -12.36
N PRO A 118 1.29 15.36 -12.02
CA PRO A 118 -0.02 14.91 -11.60
C PRO A 118 -0.72 14.04 -12.66
N ASN A 119 -1.75 13.32 -12.24
CA ASN A 119 -2.62 12.56 -13.13
C ASN A 119 -3.48 13.50 -14.02
N PRO A 120 -4.30 12.96 -14.94
CA PRO A 120 -5.15 13.77 -15.82
C PRO A 120 -6.10 14.75 -15.10
N SER A 121 -6.41 14.50 -13.82
CA SER A 121 -7.26 15.34 -12.98
C SER A 121 -6.49 16.29 -12.05
N GLY A 122 -5.16 16.30 -12.11
CA GLY A 122 -4.33 17.20 -11.29
C GLY A 122 -3.98 16.67 -9.90
N GLN A 123 -4.34 15.42 -9.59
CA GLN A 123 -3.98 14.75 -8.33
C GLN A 123 -2.59 14.12 -8.42
N THR A 124 -1.87 14.13 -7.31
CA THR A 124 -0.59 13.42 -7.19
C THR A 124 -0.78 12.04 -6.57
N MET A 125 0.27 11.22 -6.57
CA MET A 125 0.20 9.88 -5.98
C MET A 125 0.10 9.89 -4.45
N ILE A 126 0.27 11.04 -3.79
CA ILE A 126 0.45 11.12 -2.34
C ILE A 126 -0.47 12.15 -1.65
N ASP A 127 -1.08 13.08 -2.39
CA ASP A 127 -2.00 14.06 -1.83
C ASP A 127 -3.33 13.42 -1.40
N GLY A 128 -4.25 14.26 -0.92
CA GLY A 128 -5.52 13.87 -0.33
C GLY A 128 -5.48 13.75 1.19
N PRO A 129 -6.58 13.31 1.82
CA PRO A 129 -6.73 13.26 3.27
C PRO A 129 -5.79 12.23 3.92
N THR A 130 -5.32 12.54 5.12
CA THR A 130 -4.52 11.63 5.97
C THR A 130 -5.22 11.28 7.28
N GLN A 131 -6.28 12.01 7.64
CA GLN A 131 -6.98 11.84 8.91
C GLN A 131 -7.98 10.68 8.83
N VAL A 132 -7.85 9.74 9.75
CA VAL A 132 -8.82 8.65 9.95
C VAL A 132 -10.10 9.19 10.57
N SER A 133 -11.24 8.77 10.02
CA SER A 133 -12.59 8.92 10.59
C SER A 133 -13.32 7.57 10.57
N ASP A 134 -14.57 7.51 11.04
CA ASP A 134 -15.42 6.32 10.94
C ASP A 134 -14.84 5.02 11.54
N LEU A 135 -14.06 5.12 12.62
CA LEU A 135 -13.44 3.97 13.30
C LEU A 135 -14.45 2.85 13.64
N ALA A 136 -15.68 3.21 14.04
CA ALA A 136 -16.74 2.24 14.33
C ALA A 136 -17.28 1.51 13.09
N LYS A 137 -16.97 1.98 11.88
CA LYS A 137 -17.38 1.39 10.60
C LYS A 137 -16.25 0.62 9.91
N THR A 138 -15.08 0.44 10.53
CA THR A 138 -13.91 -0.23 9.92
C THR A 138 -14.26 -1.54 9.21
N GLU A 139 -14.96 -2.45 9.87
CA GLU A 139 -15.33 -3.75 9.27
C GLU A 139 -16.36 -3.63 8.14
N ALA A 140 -17.29 -2.67 8.22
CA ALA A 140 -18.23 -2.38 7.16
C ALA A 140 -17.52 -1.79 5.92
N ASN A 141 -16.55 -0.89 6.15
CA ASN A 141 -15.74 -0.28 5.10
C ASN A 141 -14.83 -1.33 4.43
N LYS A 142 -14.20 -2.22 5.21
CA LYS A 142 -13.45 -3.36 4.69
C LYS A 142 -14.31 -4.27 3.81
N SER A 143 -15.55 -4.54 4.26
CA SER A 143 -16.51 -5.35 3.50
C SER A 143 -16.93 -4.67 2.18
N LEU A 144 -17.21 -3.36 2.22
CA LEU A 144 -17.54 -2.58 1.02
C LEU A 144 -16.42 -2.62 -0.02
N VAL A 145 -15.19 -2.33 0.41
CA VAL A 145 -14.02 -2.26 -0.47
C VAL A 145 -13.61 -3.64 -0.97
N SER A 146 -13.58 -4.66 -0.11
CA SER A 146 -13.31 -6.03 -0.53
C SER A 146 -14.36 -6.55 -1.51
N GLY A 147 -15.63 -6.19 -1.29
CA GLY A 147 -16.72 -6.44 -2.22
C GLY A 147 -16.47 -5.82 -3.58
N PHE A 148 -16.09 -4.54 -3.63
CA PHE A 148 -15.75 -3.84 -4.88
C PHE A 148 -14.60 -4.54 -5.64
N VAL A 149 -13.48 -4.79 -4.98
CA VAL A 149 -12.32 -5.44 -5.63
C VAL A 149 -12.69 -6.82 -6.15
N THR A 150 -13.43 -7.60 -5.39
CA THR A 150 -13.84 -8.96 -5.80
C THR A 150 -14.86 -8.93 -6.92
N ASP A 151 -15.95 -8.20 -6.76
CA ASP A 151 -17.06 -8.19 -7.70
C ASP A 151 -16.68 -7.52 -9.03
N ILE A 152 -15.94 -6.42 -8.98
CA ILE A 152 -15.60 -5.64 -10.17
C ILE A 152 -14.24 -6.04 -10.74
N LEU A 153 -13.17 -5.95 -9.95
CA LEU A 153 -11.81 -6.09 -10.48
C LEU A 153 -11.43 -7.55 -10.77
N VAL A 154 -11.85 -8.48 -9.90
CA VAL A 154 -11.60 -9.92 -10.08
C VAL A 154 -12.65 -10.56 -10.99
N ASN A 155 -13.94 -10.36 -10.70
CA ASN A 155 -15.02 -11.07 -11.41
C ASN A 155 -15.59 -10.33 -12.63
N GLY A 156 -15.32 -9.04 -12.80
CA GLY A 156 -15.83 -8.25 -13.93
C GLY A 156 -17.34 -8.00 -13.90
N ASP A 157 -18.01 -8.13 -12.74
CA ASP A 157 -19.46 -7.95 -12.60
C ASP A 157 -19.83 -6.47 -12.54
N MET A 158 -19.75 -5.81 -13.69
CA MET A 158 -20.05 -4.38 -13.84
C MET A 158 -21.49 -4.00 -13.46
N THR A 159 -22.41 -4.97 -13.30
CA THR A 159 -23.78 -4.70 -12.86
C THR A 159 -23.85 -4.18 -11.43
N LYS A 160 -22.83 -4.45 -10.61
CA LYS A 160 -22.72 -4.01 -9.22
C LYS A 160 -22.01 -2.68 -9.04
N LEU A 161 -21.37 -2.13 -10.08
CA LEU A 161 -20.46 -0.99 -9.98
C LEU A 161 -21.10 0.21 -9.28
N GLN A 162 -22.31 0.60 -9.70
CA GLN A 162 -23.03 1.75 -9.14
C GLN A 162 -23.35 1.59 -7.64
N GLY A 163 -23.36 0.35 -7.13
CA GLY A 163 -23.56 0.06 -5.72
C GLY A 163 -22.42 0.54 -4.82
N TYR A 164 -21.19 0.66 -5.35
CA TYR A 164 -20.00 1.00 -4.56
C TYR A 164 -19.68 2.49 -4.50
N PHE A 165 -20.15 3.27 -5.48
CA PHE A 165 -19.77 4.68 -5.64
C PHE A 165 -20.97 5.63 -5.49
N ASN A 166 -20.68 6.90 -5.20
CA ASN A 166 -21.66 7.98 -5.21
C ASN A 166 -21.69 8.64 -6.59
N GLY A 167 -22.36 8.00 -7.56
CA GLY A 167 -22.33 8.46 -8.94
C GLY A 167 -20.91 8.43 -9.51
N ASP A 168 -20.49 9.52 -10.15
CA ASP A 168 -19.14 9.68 -10.73
C ASP A 168 -18.16 10.40 -9.78
N SER A 169 -18.55 10.66 -8.53
CA SER A 169 -17.72 11.36 -7.55
C SER A 169 -16.74 10.40 -6.89
N TYR A 170 -15.54 10.31 -7.48
CA TYR A 170 -14.44 9.46 -7.03
C TYR A 170 -13.11 10.13 -7.40
N ILE A 171 -12.22 10.32 -6.45
CA ILE A 171 -10.90 10.92 -6.67
C ILE A 171 -9.88 9.82 -6.92
N GLN A 172 -9.04 9.99 -7.94
CA GLN A 172 -8.05 9.02 -8.34
C GLN A 172 -6.64 9.59 -8.18
N HIS A 173 -5.71 8.79 -7.66
CA HIS A 173 -4.31 9.16 -7.50
C HIS A 173 -3.35 8.31 -8.35
N ASN A 174 -3.86 7.28 -9.04
CA ASN A 174 -3.09 6.60 -10.08
C ASN A 174 -2.65 7.63 -11.14
N PRO A 175 -1.36 7.68 -11.49
CA PRO A 175 -0.80 8.71 -12.38
C PRO A 175 -1.36 8.67 -13.81
N GLN A 176 -1.93 7.54 -14.24
CA GLN A 176 -2.44 7.34 -15.60
C GLN A 176 -3.97 7.45 -15.69
N ILE A 177 -4.67 7.60 -14.56
CA ILE A 177 -6.13 7.53 -14.50
C ILE A 177 -6.67 8.82 -13.90
N GLY A 178 -7.62 9.45 -14.60
CA GLY A 178 -8.32 10.63 -14.08
C GLY A 178 -9.40 10.27 -13.07
N ASP A 179 -9.93 11.29 -12.40
CA ASP A 179 -11.05 11.21 -11.47
C ASP A 179 -12.32 10.64 -12.14
N GLY A 180 -13.20 10.12 -11.30
CA GLY A 180 -14.47 9.53 -11.67
C GLY A 180 -14.35 8.10 -12.20
N LEU A 181 -15.49 7.41 -12.20
CA LEU A 181 -15.64 6.14 -12.90
C LEU A 181 -15.50 6.36 -14.42
N SER A 182 -15.87 7.54 -14.90
CA SER A 182 -15.61 7.96 -16.28
C SER A 182 -14.11 8.01 -16.61
N GLY A 183 -13.28 8.54 -15.71
CA GLY A 183 -11.81 8.54 -15.84
C GLY A 183 -11.22 7.12 -15.85
N LEU A 184 -11.69 6.25 -14.96
CA LEU A 184 -11.32 4.83 -14.97
C LEU A 184 -11.71 4.13 -16.28
N GLY A 185 -12.95 4.33 -16.74
CA GLY A 185 -13.45 3.74 -17.98
C GLY A 185 -12.64 4.19 -19.21
N ALA A 186 -12.32 5.48 -19.30
CA ALA A 186 -11.50 6.02 -20.38
C ALA A 186 -10.08 5.44 -20.38
N ALA A 187 -9.47 5.27 -19.20
CA ALA A 187 -8.14 4.66 -19.07
C ALA A 187 -8.15 3.18 -19.48
N LEU A 188 -9.14 2.40 -19.05
CA LEU A 188 -9.31 1.00 -19.44
C LEU A 188 -9.52 0.86 -20.95
N GLU A 189 -10.34 1.72 -21.57
CA GLU A 189 -10.54 1.72 -23.01
C GLU A 189 -9.25 2.06 -23.77
N ALA A 190 -8.49 3.04 -23.30
CA ALA A 190 -7.22 3.44 -23.89
C ALA A 190 -6.15 2.34 -23.79
N MET A 191 -6.08 1.64 -22.65
CA MET A 191 -5.21 0.47 -22.48
C MET A 191 -5.62 -0.68 -23.40
N ALA A 192 -6.92 -0.97 -23.49
CA ALA A 192 -7.44 -2.04 -24.36
C ALA A 192 -7.11 -1.80 -25.84
N LYS A 193 -7.19 -0.55 -26.32
CA LYS A 193 -6.78 -0.15 -27.69
C LYS A 193 -5.29 -0.42 -27.97
N GLN A 194 -4.46 -0.44 -26.92
CA GLN A 194 -3.03 -0.74 -27.00
C GLN A 194 -2.72 -2.23 -26.74
N GLY A 195 -3.74 -3.07 -26.54
CA GLY A 195 -3.58 -4.48 -26.19
C GLY A 195 -3.10 -4.70 -24.75
N ILE A 196 -3.16 -3.67 -23.89
CA ILE A 196 -2.80 -3.77 -22.48
C ILE A 196 -4.04 -4.21 -21.70
N THR A 197 -3.93 -5.34 -21.01
CA THR A 197 -4.98 -5.87 -20.14
C THR A 197 -4.57 -5.75 -18.68
N MET A 198 -5.49 -5.32 -17.83
CA MET A 198 -5.37 -5.39 -16.38
C MET A 198 -6.36 -6.44 -15.88
N LYS A 199 -5.85 -7.45 -15.18
CA LYS A 199 -6.64 -8.55 -14.64
C LYS A 199 -6.24 -8.80 -13.20
N TYR A 200 -7.22 -8.87 -12.32
CA TYR A 200 -7.02 -9.32 -10.94
C TYR A 200 -7.40 -10.79 -10.84
N ASP A 201 -6.60 -11.58 -10.14
CA ASP A 201 -6.79 -13.02 -9.99
C ASP A 201 -7.14 -13.40 -8.56
N LYS A 202 -6.48 -12.81 -7.55
CA LYS A 202 -6.68 -13.19 -6.15
C LYS A 202 -6.43 -12.04 -5.18
N VAL A 203 -7.32 -11.89 -4.20
CA VAL A 203 -7.11 -11.05 -3.01
C VAL A 203 -6.39 -11.88 -1.93
N HIS A 204 -5.31 -11.34 -1.39
CA HIS A 204 -4.51 -11.98 -0.32
C HIS A 204 -4.75 -11.36 1.04
N LYS A 205 -4.99 -10.04 1.10
CA LYS A 205 -5.20 -9.34 2.37
C LYS A 205 -6.12 -8.13 2.20
N VAL A 206 -6.93 -7.86 3.22
CA VAL A 206 -7.74 -6.65 3.36
C VAL A 206 -7.50 -6.09 4.75
N LEU A 207 -6.87 -4.91 4.82
CA LEU A 207 -6.53 -4.22 6.05
C LEU A 207 -7.27 -2.89 6.09
N GLY A 208 -7.81 -2.48 7.24
CA GLY A 208 -8.50 -1.21 7.34
C GLY A 208 -8.45 -0.57 8.71
N GLU A 209 -8.47 0.76 8.71
CA GLU A 209 -8.66 1.56 9.91
C GLU A 209 -9.63 2.71 9.61
N GLY A 210 -10.81 2.63 10.21
CA GLY A 210 -11.87 3.60 9.99
C GLY A 210 -12.27 3.67 8.53
N ASN A 211 -12.13 4.85 7.93
CA ASN A 211 -12.48 5.12 6.54
C ASN A 211 -11.41 4.72 5.51
N PHE A 212 -10.24 4.24 5.91
CA PHE A 212 -9.20 3.78 4.98
C PHE A 212 -9.12 2.25 4.94
N VAL A 213 -9.05 1.69 3.73
CA VAL A 213 -8.93 0.24 3.51
C VAL A 213 -7.91 -0.05 2.41
N LEU A 214 -6.88 -0.82 2.74
CA LEU A 214 -5.87 -1.34 1.83
C LEU A 214 -6.20 -2.77 1.42
N VAL A 215 -6.19 -3.05 0.12
CA VAL A 215 -6.37 -4.39 -0.45
C VAL A 215 -5.10 -4.83 -1.15
N LEU A 216 -4.58 -5.98 -0.77
CA LEU A 216 -3.41 -6.62 -1.40
C LEU A 216 -3.92 -7.72 -2.31
N SER A 217 -3.62 -7.63 -3.59
CA SER A 217 -4.06 -8.59 -4.58
C SER A 217 -2.98 -8.86 -5.64
N GLU A 218 -3.15 -9.96 -6.37
CA GLU A 218 -2.30 -10.28 -7.51
C GLU A 218 -3.13 -10.50 -8.77
N GLY A 219 -2.46 -10.35 -9.90
CA GLY A 219 -2.98 -10.81 -11.18
C GLY A 219 -2.00 -10.54 -12.31
N THR A 220 -2.51 -10.04 -13.43
CA THR A 220 -1.71 -9.81 -14.63
C THR A 220 -1.92 -8.40 -15.18
N PHE A 221 -0.83 -7.68 -15.42
CA PHE A 221 -0.84 -6.39 -16.11
C PHE A 221 0.04 -6.44 -17.36
N GLY A 222 -0.54 -6.18 -18.54
CA GLY A 222 0.20 -6.24 -19.81
C GLY A 222 0.88 -7.59 -20.06
N GLY A 223 0.26 -8.69 -19.62
CA GLY A 223 0.80 -10.05 -19.75
C GLY A 223 1.86 -10.44 -18.70
N LYS A 224 2.14 -9.59 -17.70
CA LYS A 224 3.11 -9.87 -16.63
C LYS A 224 2.41 -10.10 -15.29
N HIS A 225 2.85 -11.10 -14.53
CA HIS A 225 2.40 -11.32 -13.14
C HIS A 225 2.72 -10.09 -12.30
N THR A 226 1.72 -9.57 -11.60
CA THR A 226 1.75 -8.23 -11.01
C THR A 226 1.01 -8.24 -9.68
N SER A 227 1.57 -7.50 -8.73
CA SER A 227 1.00 -7.20 -7.43
C SER A 227 0.32 -5.83 -7.45
N PHE A 228 -0.90 -5.78 -6.96
CA PHE A 228 -1.72 -4.57 -6.83
C PHE A 228 -1.99 -4.33 -5.35
N TYR A 229 -1.58 -3.17 -4.87
CA TYR A 229 -1.96 -2.70 -3.54
C TYR A 229 -2.81 -1.46 -3.74
N ASP A 230 -4.09 -1.56 -3.37
CA ASP A 230 -5.10 -0.54 -3.61
C ASP A 230 -5.60 0.00 -2.26
N LEU A 231 -5.28 1.26 -1.95
CA LEU A 231 -5.78 1.97 -0.78
C LEU A 231 -7.01 2.78 -1.18
N PHE A 232 -8.12 2.55 -0.50
CA PHE A 232 -9.37 3.28 -0.71
C PHE A 232 -9.72 4.12 0.52
N ARG A 233 -10.32 5.29 0.29
CA ARG A 233 -11.08 6.01 1.31
C ARG A 233 -12.57 5.84 1.06
N VAL A 234 -13.30 5.56 2.13
CA VAL A 234 -14.76 5.48 2.16
C VAL A 234 -15.33 6.78 2.73
N GLU A 235 -16.41 7.26 2.14
CA GLU A 235 -17.17 8.42 2.59
C GLU A 235 -18.64 8.19 2.33
N ASN A 236 -19.50 8.48 3.31
CA ASN A 236 -20.95 8.30 3.18
C ASN A 236 -21.32 6.90 2.65
N GLU A 237 -20.61 5.87 3.14
CA GLU A 237 -20.82 4.46 2.79
C GLU A 237 -20.55 4.13 1.32
N LYS A 238 -19.76 4.99 0.64
CA LYS A 238 -19.33 4.83 -0.74
C LYS A 238 -17.82 4.99 -0.86
N ILE A 239 -17.22 4.33 -1.84
CA ILE A 239 -15.81 4.54 -2.19
C ILE A 239 -15.69 5.93 -2.81
N ALA A 240 -14.79 6.74 -2.27
CA ALA A 240 -14.67 8.16 -2.61
C ALA A 240 -13.29 8.54 -3.16
N GLU A 241 -12.24 7.78 -2.84
CA GLU A 241 -10.87 8.13 -3.21
C GLU A 241 -9.97 6.89 -3.24
N HIS A 242 -8.93 6.92 -4.07
CA HIS A 242 -8.07 5.75 -4.31
C HIS A 242 -6.63 6.08 -4.66
N TRP A 243 -5.71 5.36 -4.03
CA TRP A 243 -4.28 5.33 -4.34
C TRP A 243 -3.87 3.88 -4.61
N ASP A 244 -2.99 3.65 -5.57
CA ASP A 244 -2.51 2.31 -5.87
C ASP A 244 -0.99 2.21 -6.01
N THR A 245 -0.53 0.97 -6.08
CA THR A 245 0.76 0.61 -6.65
C THR A 245 0.59 -0.60 -7.55
N ILE A 246 1.26 -0.56 -8.70
CA ILE A 246 1.26 -1.65 -9.69
C ILE A 246 2.70 -2.12 -9.85
N GLU A 247 3.05 -3.24 -9.21
CA GLU A 247 4.43 -3.74 -9.20
C GLU A 247 4.50 -5.10 -9.90
N THR A 248 5.30 -5.18 -10.97
CA THR A 248 5.57 -6.47 -11.64
C THR A 248 6.33 -7.39 -10.69
N ILE A 249 5.84 -8.61 -10.51
CA ILE A 249 6.50 -9.64 -9.72
C ILE A 249 7.60 -10.26 -10.60
N PRO A 250 8.89 -10.17 -10.22
CA PRO A 250 9.98 -10.74 -11.01
C PRO A 250 9.93 -12.27 -11.00
N ALA A 251 10.68 -12.91 -11.90
CA ALA A 251 10.75 -14.37 -11.92
C ALA A 251 11.37 -14.90 -10.62
N GLN A 252 10.94 -16.07 -10.16
CA GLN A 252 11.41 -16.65 -8.89
C GLN A 252 12.95 -16.80 -8.81
N SER A 253 13.62 -16.96 -9.94
CA SER A 253 15.09 -17.01 -10.02
C SER A 253 15.80 -15.71 -9.61
N GLU A 254 15.07 -14.59 -9.58
CA GLU A 254 15.59 -13.27 -9.21
C GLU A 254 15.36 -12.95 -7.73
N TRP A 255 14.53 -13.73 -7.04
CA TRP A 255 14.14 -13.48 -5.66
C TRP A 255 15.32 -13.68 -4.71
N LYS A 256 15.44 -12.79 -3.72
CA LYS A 256 16.46 -12.86 -2.67
C LYS A 256 15.99 -13.62 -1.42
N ASN A 257 14.71 -13.98 -1.36
CA ASN A 257 14.11 -14.80 -0.32
C ASN A 257 13.10 -15.80 -0.93
N ASN A 258 12.60 -16.73 -0.12
CA ASN A 258 11.66 -17.77 -0.54
C ASN A 258 10.24 -17.56 0.01
N ASN A 259 9.94 -16.40 0.59
CA ASN A 259 8.67 -16.14 1.29
C ASN A 259 7.55 -15.72 0.33
N GLY A 260 7.90 -15.30 -0.89
CA GLY A 260 6.95 -14.82 -1.90
C GLY A 260 6.49 -13.38 -1.66
N LYS A 261 5.67 -12.86 -2.57
CA LYS A 261 5.21 -11.45 -2.55
C LYS A 261 4.07 -11.19 -1.54
N PHE A 262 3.38 -12.23 -1.07
CA PHE A 262 2.17 -12.14 -0.24
C PHE A 262 2.23 -13.08 0.96
#